data_AF-A0A956P965-F1
#
_entry.id   AF-A0A956P965-F1
#
_cell.length_a   1.000
_cell.length_b   1.000
_cell.length_c   1.000
_cell.angle_alpha   90.00
_cell.angle_beta   90.00
_cell.angle_gamma   90.00
#
_symmetry.space_group_name_H-M   'P 1'
#
loop_
_entity.id
_entity.type
_entity.pdbx_description
1 polymer ?
#
loop_
_entity_poly.entity_id
_entity_poly.type
_entity_poly.pdbx_seq_one_letter_code
_entity_poly.pdbx_strand_id
1 'polypeptide(L)'
;AGLRGADVRRTDLRGADLGGADIRRASLHVANLTEADLRRANLQGAILWETVFANTRLSDATGLDACDHVGPCTLDHRTFERSGGTIPRIFLKRCGWPDALIDYMPSCLSTPLSFASCFISYSTKDEAFASRLHRDFEAAGITCWKWDHHARVGRDIFGEITYAIGKHDRAVLIASIHSLTAPAVDREIERVLQEEDRRAKLRAAGQWKGLPSVLFPVTIDDYIFREDNGLPTWNHPRRADVLRKVVGNAIGWKEDEARYRKILEKLIADLRIGPED
;
A
#
# COMPACT_ATOMS: atom_id res chain seq x y z
N ALA A 1 18.80 13.43 12.58
CA ALA A 1 19.39 14.25 11.50
C ALA A 1 18.60 15.55 11.39
N GLY A 2 19.23 16.68 11.05
CA GLY A 2 18.57 17.99 10.97
C GLY A 2 18.65 18.57 9.57
N LEU A 3 17.55 19.13 9.08
CA LEU A 3 17.43 19.89 7.83
C LEU A 3 17.21 21.38 8.10
N ARG A 4 17.56 21.87 9.30
CA ARG A 4 17.32 23.26 9.71
C ARG A 4 17.97 24.22 8.72
N GLY A 5 17.15 25.08 8.10
CA GLY A 5 17.60 26.04 7.10
C GLY A 5 18.11 25.44 5.79
N ALA A 6 17.95 24.12 5.59
CA ALA A 6 18.41 23.47 4.38
C ALA A 6 17.54 23.86 3.17
N ASP A 7 18.18 23.98 2.01
CA ASP A 7 17.50 24.07 0.72
C ASP A 7 17.32 22.66 0.16
N VAL A 8 16.12 22.11 0.30
CA VAL A 8 15.73 20.78 -0.20
C VAL A 8 14.61 20.90 -1.23
N ARG A 9 14.59 22.02 -1.97
CA ARG A 9 13.62 22.24 -3.04
C ARG A 9 13.74 21.15 -4.11
N ARG A 10 12.61 20.70 -4.63
CA ARG A 10 12.50 19.66 -5.68
C ARG A 10 13.19 18.34 -5.34
N THR A 11 13.48 18.10 -4.06
CA THR A 11 14.14 16.88 -3.62
C THR A 11 13.11 15.77 -3.48
N ASP A 12 13.50 14.57 -3.90
CA ASP A 12 12.74 13.35 -3.65
C ASP A 12 13.10 12.79 -2.28
N LEU A 13 12.22 13.04 -1.29
CA LEU A 13 12.34 12.58 0.10
C LEU A 13 11.31 11.48 0.40
N ARG A 14 10.85 10.79 -0.64
CA ARG A 14 9.92 9.68 -0.55
C ARG A 14 10.41 8.66 0.49
N GLY A 15 9.62 8.48 1.55
CA GLY A 15 9.80 7.37 2.51
C GLY A 15 10.97 7.59 3.45
N ALA A 16 11.51 8.81 3.45
CA ALA A 16 12.57 9.20 4.37
C ALA A 16 12.09 9.10 5.82
N ASP A 17 12.95 8.58 6.69
CA ASP A 17 12.77 8.66 8.14
C ASP A 17 13.29 10.02 8.61
N LEU A 18 12.37 10.94 8.87
CA LEU A 18 12.59 12.27 9.42
C LEU A 18 12.01 12.38 10.84
N GLY A 19 11.86 11.24 11.53
CA GLY A 19 11.34 11.20 12.89
C GLY A 19 12.21 12.03 13.85
N GLY A 20 11.60 13.00 14.53
CA GLY A 20 12.30 13.93 15.43
C GLY A 20 13.26 14.89 14.73
N ALA A 21 13.23 14.99 13.39
CA ALA A 21 14.12 15.87 12.66
C ALA A 21 13.82 17.35 12.93
N ASP A 22 14.87 18.17 13.00
CA ASP A 22 14.75 19.62 13.00
C ASP A 22 14.70 20.12 11.56
N ILE A 23 13.52 20.50 11.08
CA ILE A 23 13.25 20.98 9.70
C ILE A 23 12.92 22.49 9.72
N ARG A 24 13.22 23.17 10.82
CA ARG A 24 12.90 24.59 10.98
C ARG A 24 13.55 25.41 9.89
N ARG A 25 12.77 26.30 9.25
CA ARG A 25 13.25 27.21 8.19
C ARG A 25 13.82 26.51 6.94
N ALA A 26 13.60 25.21 6.77
CA ALA A 26 13.98 24.53 5.54
C ALA A 26 13.10 25.00 4.38
N SER A 27 13.65 25.06 3.16
CA SER A 27 12.86 25.29 1.96
C SER A 27 12.47 23.96 1.33
N LEU A 28 11.17 23.64 1.36
CA LEU A 28 10.59 22.39 0.86
C LEU A 28 9.79 22.60 -0.45
N HIS A 29 10.07 23.65 -1.21
CA HIS A 29 9.31 23.92 -2.44
C HIS A 29 9.40 22.72 -3.39
N VAL A 30 8.25 22.19 -3.81
CA VAL A 30 8.12 21.06 -4.73
C VAL A 30 8.84 19.80 -4.21
N ALA A 31 9.11 19.72 -2.89
CA ALA A 31 9.70 18.52 -2.29
C ALA A 31 8.65 17.41 -2.21
N ASN A 32 9.07 16.17 -2.47
CA ASN A 32 8.19 15.01 -2.39
C ASN A 32 8.43 14.27 -1.06
N LEU A 33 7.51 14.39 -0.12
CA LEU A 33 7.53 13.73 1.19
C LEU A 33 6.54 12.56 1.25
N THR A 34 6.16 11.99 0.09
CA THR A 34 5.23 10.86 0.05
C THR A 34 5.76 9.73 0.92
N GLU A 35 4.94 9.17 1.80
CA GLU A 35 5.28 8.12 2.78
C GLU A 35 6.38 8.45 3.81
N ALA A 36 6.91 9.66 3.83
CA ALA A 36 7.92 10.05 4.82
C ALA A 36 7.37 9.95 6.25
N ASP A 37 8.26 9.61 7.19
CA ASP A 37 7.95 9.62 8.62
C ASP A 37 8.44 10.93 9.23
N LEU A 38 7.52 11.84 9.56
CA LEU A 38 7.80 13.13 10.18
C LEU A 38 7.33 13.18 11.63
N ARG A 39 7.15 12.01 12.28
CA ARG A 39 6.70 11.96 13.67
C ARG A 39 7.64 12.76 14.57
N ARG A 40 7.09 13.65 15.40
CA ARG A 40 7.87 14.52 16.31
C ARG A 40 8.86 15.48 15.62
N ALA A 41 8.81 15.61 14.28
CA ALA A 41 9.64 16.59 13.59
C ALA A 41 9.21 18.02 13.95
N ASN A 42 10.15 18.97 13.89
CA ASN A 42 9.86 20.39 14.08
C ASN A 42 9.92 21.13 12.75
N LEU A 43 8.77 21.59 12.27
CA LEU A 43 8.60 22.29 11.00
C LEU A 43 8.46 23.81 11.15
N GLN A 44 8.74 24.38 12.33
CA GLN A 44 8.54 25.81 12.57
C GLN A 44 9.28 26.68 11.55
N GLY A 45 8.53 27.51 10.82
CA GLY A 45 9.04 28.40 9.78
C GLY A 45 9.55 27.69 8.52
N ALA A 46 9.28 26.39 8.35
CA ALA A 46 9.57 25.71 7.09
C ALA A 46 8.74 26.35 5.96
N ILE A 47 9.35 26.50 4.79
CA ILE A 47 8.78 27.20 3.65
C ILE A 47 8.20 26.16 2.68
N LEU A 48 6.88 26.21 2.48
CA LEU A 48 6.10 25.22 1.74
C LEU A 48 5.47 25.85 0.50
N TRP A 49 5.65 25.17 -0.64
CA TRP A 49 4.98 25.50 -1.91
C TRP A 49 5.01 24.27 -2.80
N GLU A 50 3.85 23.77 -3.22
CA GLU A 50 3.72 22.51 -3.98
C GLU A 50 4.40 21.31 -3.31
N THR A 51 4.58 21.35 -1.99
CA THR A 51 5.13 20.24 -1.22
C THR A 51 4.10 19.11 -1.15
N VAL A 52 4.53 17.87 -1.41
CA VAL A 52 3.66 16.70 -1.44
C VAL A 52 3.77 15.93 -0.13
N PHE A 53 2.70 15.93 0.68
CA PHE A 53 2.57 15.14 1.91
C PHE A 53 1.56 14.00 1.73
N ALA A 54 1.71 13.18 0.69
CA ALA A 54 0.82 12.05 0.45
C ALA A 54 1.23 10.83 1.30
N ASN A 55 0.31 10.18 2.00
CA ASN A 55 0.59 9.04 2.88
C ASN A 55 1.66 9.27 3.97
N THR A 56 1.94 10.53 4.31
CA THR A 56 2.99 10.99 5.23
C THR A 56 2.53 10.86 6.69
N ARG A 57 3.43 10.60 7.64
CA ARG A 57 3.11 10.58 9.08
C ARG A 57 3.49 11.88 9.76
N LEU A 58 2.51 12.65 10.23
CA LEU A 58 2.70 13.92 10.93
C LEU A 58 2.32 13.86 12.42
N SER A 59 2.11 12.65 12.98
CA SER A 59 1.75 12.48 14.39
C SER A 59 2.81 13.13 15.30
N ASP A 60 2.38 13.94 16.25
CA ASP A 60 3.25 14.69 17.17
C ASP A 60 4.22 15.69 16.50
N ALA A 61 4.10 15.95 15.18
CA ALA A 61 4.92 16.98 14.54
C ALA A 61 4.55 18.37 15.09
N THR A 62 5.57 19.19 15.32
CA THR A 62 5.42 20.52 15.92
C THR A 62 5.70 21.62 14.90
N GLY A 63 5.08 22.79 15.08
CA GLY A 63 5.30 23.96 14.21
C GLY A 63 4.61 23.91 12.85
N LEU A 64 3.69 22.96 12.63
CA LEU A 64 2.87 22.89 11.41
C LEU A 64 2.02 24.17 11.21
N ASP A 65 1.48 24.72 12.29
CA ASP A 65 0.76 25.99 12.32
C ASP A 65 1.66 27.22 12.05
N ALA A 66 2.97 27.06 12.22
CA ALA A 66 3.99 28.08 12.02
C ALA A 66 4.80 27.89 10.73
N CYS A 67 4.37 27.01 9.83
CA CYS A 67 4.93 26.91 8.48
C CYS A 67 4.61 28.17 7.66
N ASP A 68 5.54 28.57 6.80
CA ASP A 68 5.36 29.63 5.82
C ASP A 68 4.85 29.02 4.51
N HIS A 69 3.55 29.23 4.24
CA HIS A 69 2.91 28.72 3.03
C HIS A 69 2.96 29.77 1.94
N VAL A 70 3.88 29.58 1.00
CA VAL A 70 4.03 30.45 -0.18
C VAL A 70 3.11 29.97 -1.32
N GLY A 71 2.50 28.79 -1.19
CA GLY A 71 1.39 28.33 -2.03
C GLY A 71 0.79 27.00 -1.58
N PRO A 72 -0.07 26.37 -2.42
CA PRO A 72 -0.82 25.18 -2.05
C PRO A 72 0.10 23.97 -1.83
N CYS A 73 -0.34 23.01 -1.03
CA CYS A 73 0.36 21.76 -0.78
C CYS A 73 -0.62 20.59 -0.85
N THR A 74 -0.13 19.40 -1.20
CA THR A 74 -1.00 18.23 -1.41
C THR A 74 -1.00 17.33 -0.18
N LEU A 75 -2.18 16.99 0.32
CA LEU A 75 -2.42 15.99 1.36
C LEU A 75 -3.52 15.03 0.90
N ASP A 76 -3.42 13.77 1.26
CA ASP A 76 -4.47 12.77 1.05
C ASP A 76 -5.11 12.33 2.38
N HIS A 77 -6.23 11.61 2.28
CA HIS A 77 -6.96 11.10 3.46
C HIS A 77 -6.09 10.18 4.33
N ARG A 78 -5.12 9.47 3.73
CA ARG A 78 -4.20 8.57 4.42
C ARG A 78 -3.23 9.35 5.32
N THR A 79 -2.74 10.50 4.89
CA THR A 79 -1.95 11.39 5.76
C THR A 79 -2.75 11.85 6.97
N PHE A 80 -4.03 12.17 6.79
CA PHE A 80 -4.91 12.55 7.89
C PHE A 80 -5.11 11.40 8.89
N GLU A 81 -5.48 10.21 8.40
CA GLU A 81 -5.68 8.99 9.19
C GLU A 81 -4.42 8.61 9.98
N ARG A 82 -3.27 8.53 9.29
CA ARG A 82 -1.98 8.16 9.90
C ARG A 82 -1.50 9.16 10.94
N SER A 83 -1.88 10.41 10.79
CA SER A 83 -1.53 11.47 11.73
C SER A 83 -2.51 11.53 12.90
N GLY A 84 -3.50 10.63 12.98
CA GLY A 84 -4.42 10.54 14.11
C GLY A 84 -5.25 11.80 14.34
N GLY A 85 -5.52 12.57 13.28
CA GLY A 85 -6.23 13.85 13.38
C GLY A 85 -5.45 14.97 14.08
N THR A 86 -4.16 14.81 14.38
CA THR A 86 -3.35 15.83 15.06
C THR A 86 -2.92 16.98 14.14
N ILE A 87 -3.28 16.94 12.86
CA ILE A 87 -2.92 17.98 11.89
C ILE A 87 -3.72 19.25 12.20
N PRO A 88 -3.06 20.38 12.50
CA PRO A 88 -3.77 21.62 12.84
C PRO A 88 -4.69 22.06 11.71
N ARG A 89 -5.92 22.47 12.04
CA ARG A 89 -6.90 22.98 11.05
C ARG A 89 -6.32 24.11 10.20
N ILE A 90 -5.55 25.01 10.82
CA ILE A 90 -4.91 26.13 10.12
C ILE A 90 -3.93 25.66 9.05
N PHE A 91 -3.20 24.57 9.30
CA PHE A 91 -2.29 23.98 8.32
C PHE A 91 -3.05 23.44 7.12
N LEU A 92 -4.11 22.65 7.35
CA LEU A 92 -4.97 22.13 6.28
C LEU A 92 -5.56 23.27 5.43
N LYS A 93 -6.07 24.33 6.07
CA LYS A 93 -6.56 25.53 5.36
C LYS A 93 -5.47 26.17 4.51
N ARG A 94 -4.27 26.36 5.05
CA ARG A 94 -3.14 26.95 4.32
C ARG A 94 -2.62 26.05 3.20
N CYS A 95 -2.83 24.74 3.27
CA CYS A 95 -2.61 23.83 2.15
C CYS A 95 -3.69 23.93 1.06
N GLY A 96 -4.81 24.61 1.32
CA GLY A 96 -5.90 24.85 0.36
C GLY A 96 -7.16 24.01 0.59
N TRP A 97 -7.29 23.32 1.72
CA TRP A 97 -8.49 22.52 2.00
C TRP A 97 -9.69 23.43 2.35
N PRO A 98 -10.87 23.20 1.74
CA PRO A 98 -12.10 23.89 2.14
C PRO A 98 -12.52 23.54 3.57
N ASP A 99 -13.13 24.49 4.28
CA ASP A 99 -13.62 24.30 5.66
C ASP A 99 -14.56 23.09 5.79
N ALA A 100 -15.50 22.95 4.85
CA ALA A 100 -16.41 21.80 4.81
C ALA A 100 -15.66 20.47 4.76
N LEU A 101 -14.61 20.35 3.93
CA LEU A 101 -13.83 19.12 3.85
C LEU A 101 -13.13 18.82 5.18
N ILE A 102 -12.54 19.84 5.82
CA ILE A 102 -11.87 19.70 7.12
C ILE A 102 -12.86 19.22 8.20
N ASP A 103 -14.11 19.68 8.16
CA ASP A 103 -15.14 19.34 9.13
C ASP A 103 -15.72 17.93 8.94
N TYR A 104 -15.92 17.49 7.68
CA TYR A 104 -16.50 16.17 7.40
C TYR A 104 -15.48 15.03 7.49
N MET A 105 -14.20 15.30 7.21
CA MET A 105 -13.16 14.27 7.12
C MET A 105 -12.98 13.40 8.38
N PRO A 106 -12.98 13.94 9.62
CA PRO A 106 -12.92 13.12 10.82
C PRO A 106 -14.06 12.10 10.89
N SER A 107 -15.29 12.52 10.56
CA SER A 107 -16.46 11.64 10.57
C SER A 107 -16.32 10.51 9.55
N CYS A 108 -15.88 10.83 8.33
CA CYS A 108 -15.62 9.84 7.29
C CYS A 108 -14.58 8.81 7.72
N LEU A 109 -13.50 9.24 8.38
CA LEU A 109 -12.44 8.33 8.81
C LEU A 109 -12.73 7.60 10.12
N SER A 110 -13.72 8.06 10.91
CA SER A 110 -14.16 7.41 12.16
C SER A 110 -15.13 6.24 11.92
N THR A 111 -15.86 6.26 10.80
CA THR A 111 -16.48 5.03 10.31
C THR A 111 -15.38 4.09 9.86
N PRO A 112 -15.48 2.77 10.10
CA PRO A 112 -14.63 1.79 9.44
C PRO A 112 -15.00 1.80 7.96
N LEU A 113 -14.52 2.82 7.24
CA LEU A 113 -14.40 2.77 5.80
C LEU A 113 -13.39 1.65 5.57
N SER A 114 -13.92 0.47 5.26
CA SER A 114 -13.15 -0.61 4.69
C SER A 114 -12.65 -0.12 3.34
N PHE A 115 -11.57 0.65 3.33
CA PHE A 115 -10.71 0.86 2.18
C PHE A 115 -9.98 -0.45 1.90
N ALA A 116 -10.76 -1.54 1.76
CA ALA A 116 -10.28 -2.80 1.24
C ALA A 116 -10.00 -2.52 -0.23
N SER A 117 -8.76 -2.13 -0.48
CA SER A 117 -8.23 -1.95 -1.79
C SER A 117 -7.27 -3.09 -2.09
N CYS A 118 -7.39 -3.67 -3.28
CA CYS A 118 -6.50 -4.76 -3.68
C CYS A 118 -6.06 -4.71 -5.13
N PHE A 119 -4.85 -5.20 -5.37
CA PHE A 119 -4.33 -5.45 -6.70
C PHE A 119 -4.50 -6.93 -7.04
N ILE A 120 -5.09 -7.23 -8.19
CA ILE A 120 -5.15 -8.59 -8.74
C ILE A 120 -3.97 -8.75 -9.67
N SER A 121 -2.98 -9.52 -9.25
CA SER A 121 -1.74 -9.85 -9.97
C SER A 121 -1.95 -11.13 -10.77
N TYR A 122 -1.81 -11.06 -12.10
CA TYR A 122 -2.11 -12.18 -13.01
C TYR A 122 -1.38 -12.08 -14.36
N SER A 123 -1.24 -13.21 -15.05
CA SER A 123 -0.81 -13.26 -16.44
C SER A 123 -1.97 -13.00 -17.40
N THR A 124 -1.76 -12.31 -18.54
CA THR A 124 -2.76 -12.24 -19.64
C THR A 124 -3.44 -13.56 -19.98
N LYS A 125 -2.78 -14.71 -19.80
CA LYS A 125 -3.37 -16.03 -20.06
C LYS A 125 -4.51 -16.39 -19.10
N ASP A 126 -4.54 -15.74 -17.94
CA ASP A 126 -5.49 -15.93 -16.86
C ASP A 126 -6.56 -14.82 -16.78
N GLU A 127 -6.63 -13.96 -17.81
CA GLU A 127 -7.52 -12.80 -17.91
C GLU A 127 -8.99 -13.13 -17.60
N ALA A 128 -9.46 -14.30 -18.02
CA ALA A 128 -10.84 -14.72 -17.78
C ALA A 128 -11.16 -14.86 -16.28
N PHE A 129 -10.24 -15.41 -15.50
CA PHE A 129 -10.41 -15.54 -14.05
C PHE A 129 -10.22 -14.19 -13.36
N ALA A 130 -9.19 -13.43 -13.74
CA ALA A 130 -8.89 -12.12 -13.18
C ALA A 130 -10.05 -11.13 -13.38
N SER A 131 -10.62 -11.06 -14.59
CA SER A 131 -11.77 -10.20 -14.89
C SER A 131 -13.03 -10.61 -14.14
N ARG A 132 -13.25 -11.91 -13.94
CA ARG A 132 -14.37 -12.39 -13.12
C ARG A 132 -14.19 -11.95 -11.68
N LEU A 133 -13.03 -12.23 -11.09
CA LEU A 133 -12.72 -11.87 -9.71
C LEU A 133 -12.80 -10.36 -9.47
N HIS A 134 -12.30 -9.55 -10.41
CA HIS A 134 -12.41 -8.09 -10.36
C HIS A 134 -13.87 -7.63 -10.27
N ARG A 135 -14.73 -8.09 -11.18
CA ARG A 135 -16.15 -7.73 -11.19
C ARG A 135 -16.84 -8.15 -9.88
N ASP A 136 -16.51 -9.33 -9.37
CA ASP A 136 -17.14 -9.86 -8.17
C ASP A 136 -16.64 -9.12 -6.90
N PHE A 137 -15.40 -8.63 -6.89
CA PHE A 137 -14.90 -7.70 -5.87
C PHE A 137 -15.56 -6.32 -5.95
N GLU A 138 -15.73 -5.75 -7.14
CA GLU A 138 -16.45 -4.49 -7.34
C GLU A 138 -17.91 -4.61 -6.85
N ALA A 139 -18.59 -5.72 -7.17
CA ALA A 139 -19.93 -5.99 -6.68
C ALA A 139 -19.99 -6.13 -5.14
N ALA A 140 -18.90 -6.56 -4.51
CA ALA A 140 -18.75 -6.60 -3.06
C ALA A 140 -18.28 -5.27 -2.45
N GLY A 141 -18.13 -4.21 -3.24
CA GLY A 141 -17.68 -2.88 -2.77
C GLY A 141 -16.20 -2.82 -2.38
N ILE A 142 -15.38 -3.75 -2.89
CA ILE A 142 -13.92 -3.73 -2.74
C ILE A 142 -13.34 -2.99 -3.93
N THR A 143 -12.53 -1.96 -3.68
CA THR A 143 -11.80 -1.27 -4.75
C THR A 143 -10.70 -2.18 -5.24
N CYS A 144 -10.77 -2.63 -6.49
CA CYS A 144 -9.74 -3.51 -7.03
C CYS A 144 -9.15 -2.98 -8.33
N TRP A 145 -7.87 -3.28 -8.55
CA TRP A 145 -7.18 -2.94 -9.79
C TRP A 145 -6.54 -4.20 -10.37
N LYS A 146 -6.75 -4.43 -11.67
CA LYS A 146 -6.10 -5.51 -12.41
C LYS A 146 -4.66 -5.14 -12.75
N TRP A 147 -3.77 -6.11 -12.59
CA TRP A 147 -2.36 -6.03 -12.94
C TRP A 147 -1.93 -7.18 -13.84
N ASP A 148 -1.60 -6.85 -15.09
CA ASP A 148 -1.06 -7.80 -16.05
C ASP A 148 0.48 -7.73 -16.13
N HIS A 149 1.13 -8.88 -15.94
CA HIS A 149 2.59 -9.03 -16.03
C HIS A 149 3.18 -8.86 -17.44
N HIS A 150 2.37 -8.97 -18.50
CA HIS A 150 2.86 -8.94 -19.88
C HIS A 150 2.57 -7.63 -20.63
N ALA A 151 1.56 -6.85 -20.23
CA ALA A 151 1.20 -5.60 -20.91
C ALA A 151 2.23 -4.45 -20.79
N ARG A 152 3.25 -4.55 -19.92
CA ARG A 152 4.21 -3.45 -19.68
C ARG A 152 5.66 -3.93 -19.56
N VAL A 153 6.22 -4.39 -20.68
CA VAL A 153 7.67 -4.58 -20.83
C VAL A 153 8.33 -3.19 -20.89
N GLY A 154 9.13 -2.83 -19.88
CA GLY A 154 10.05 -1.67 -19.98
C GLY A 154 9.99 -0.60 -18.87
N ARG A 155 9.19 -0.77 -17.81
CA ARG A 155 9.31 0.07 -16.60
C ARG A 155 9.42 -0.79 -15.36
N ASP A 156 10.34 -0.44 -14.46
CA ASP A 156 10.39 -0.99 -13.09
C ASP A 156 9.23 -0.40 -12.29
N ILE A 157 8.03 -0.88 -12.59
CA ILE A 157 6.81 -0.31 -12.04
C ILE A 157 6.72 -0.63 -10.55
N PHE A 158 7.31 -1.72 -10.06
CA PHE A 158 7.39 -1.94 -8.61
C PHE A 158 8.36 -0.98 -7.92
N GLY A 159 9.32 -0.35 -8.59
CA GLY A 159 9.99 0.83 -8.02
C GLY A 159 9.03 1.99 -7.73
N GLU A 160 7.99 2.15 -8.56
CA GLU A 160 6.93 3.16 -8.40
C GLU A 160 5.69 2.66 -7.63
N ILE A 161 5.50 1.35 -7.52
CA ILE A 161 4.34 0.68 -6.92
C ILE A 161 4.65 0.00 -5.59
N THR A 162 5.91 -0.17 -5.21
CA THR A 162 6.22 -0.32 -3.77
C THR A 162 5.72 0.90 -2.98
N TYR A 163 5.52 2.04 -3.67
CA TYR A 163 4.83 3.25 -3.20
C TYR A 163 3.28 3.22 -3.29
N ALA A 164 2.72 2.34 -4.12
CA ALA A 164 1.29 2.25 -4.39
C ALA A 164 0.61 1.01 -3.81
N ILE A 165 1.38 -0.02 -3.43
CA ILE A 165 0.98 -0.96 -2.38
C ILE A 165 1.19 -0.23 -1.06
N GLY A 166 0.36 0.77 -0.82
CA GLY A 166 0.37 1.51 0.42
C GLY A 166 0.17 0.55 1.58
N LYS A 167 0.42 1.03 2.80
CA LYS A 167 0.17 0.35 4.09
C LYS A 167 -1.16 -0.42 4.23
N HIS A 168 -2.14 -0.22 3.34
CA HIS A 168 -3.47 -0.82 3.35
C HIS A 168 -3.83 -1.64 2.09
N ASP A 169 -3.03 -1.59 1.03
CA ASP A 169 -3.34 -2.27 -0.23
C ASP A 169 -2.91 -3.73 -0.17
N ARG A 170 -3.82 -4.65 -0.50
CA ARG A 170 -3.59 -6.10 -0.51
C ARG A 170 -3.29 -6.58 -1.92
N ALA A 171 -2.48 -7.62 -2.07
CA ALA A 171 -2.15 -8.23 -3.35
C ALA A 171 -2.80 -9.62 -3.43
N VAL A 172 -3.75 -9.79 -4.34
CA VAL A 172 -4.29 -11.09 -4.71
C VAL A 172 -3.49 -11.63 -5.88
N LEU A 173 -2.72 -12.69 -5.66
CA LEU A 173 -1.90 -13.32 -6.71
C LEU A 173 -2.66 -14.49 -7.31
N ILE A 174 -2.91 -14.46 -8.61
CA ILE A 174 -3.41 -15.62 -9.36
C ILE A 174 -2.21 -16.54 -9.64
N ALA A 175 -2.01 -17.51 -8.75
CA ALA A 175 -0.90 -18.46 -8.78
C ALA A 175 -1.19 -19.58 -9.80
N SER A 176 -0.90 -19.29 -11.07
CA SER A 176 -0.92 -20.23 -12.19
C SER A 176 0.49 -20.52 -12.69
N ILE A 177 0.65 -21.53 -13.54
CA ILE A 177 1.88 -21.76 -14.30
C ILE A 177 2.28 -20.51 -15.10
N HIS A 178 1.32 -19.79 -15.67
CA HIS A 178 1.59 -18.62 -16.51
C HIS A 178 2.09 -17.42 -15.70
N SER A 179 1.57 -17.25 -14.48
CA SER A 179 1.98 -16.17 -13.59
C SER A 179 3.29 -16.52 -12.88
N LEU A 180 3.45 -17.75 -12.37
CA LEU A 180 4.63 -18.17 -11.61
C LEU A 180 5.87 -18.44 -12.47
N THR A 181 5.73 -18.62 -13.78
CA THR A 181 6.89 -18.71 -14.70
C THR A 181 7.39 -17.35 -15.19
N ALA A 182 6.66 -16.27 -14.92
CA ALA A 182 7.06 -14.93 -15.32
C ALA A 182 8.11 -14.35 -14.34
N PRO A 183 9.35 -14.04 -14.77
CA PRO A 183 10.41 -13.58 -13.85
C PRO A 183 10.12 -12.28 -13.11
N ALA A 184 9.17 -11.48 -13.61
CA ALA A 184 8.71 -10.30 -12.91
C ALA A 184 8.01 -10.67 -11.59
N VAL A 185 7.17 -11.70 -11.61
CA VAL A 185 6.32 -12.14 -10.49
C VAL A 185 7.16 -12.64 -9.33
N ASP A 186 8.22 -13.39 -9.58
CA ASP A 186 9.14 -13.84 -8.52
C ASP A 186 9.74 -12.66 -7.75
N ARG A 187 10.19 -11.60 -8.47
CA ARG A 187 10.71 -10.38 -7.83
C ARG A 187 9.64 -9.59 -7.07
N GLU A 188 8.38 -9.70 -7.48
CA GLU A 188 7.25 -9.04 -6.82
C GLU A 188 6.88 -9.77 -5.53
N ILE A 189 6.78 -11.10 -5.59
CA ILE A 189 6.54 -11.97 -4.43
C ILE A 189 7.62 -11.73 -3.38
N GLU A 190 8.90 -11.75 -3.78
CA GLU A 190 10.01 -11.54 -2.85
C GLU A 190 9.93 -10.17 -2.17
N ARG A 191 9.62 -9.11 -2.92
CA ARG A 191 9.45 -7.75 -2.35
C ARG A 191 8.29 -7.67 -1.36
N VAL A 192 7.14 -8.26 -1.68
CA VAL A 192 5.97 -8.26 -0.78
C VAL A 192 6.27 -9.02 0.51
N LEU A 193 6.91 -10.20 0.40
CA LEU A 193 7.24 -11.00 1.58
C LEU A 193 8.32 -10.35 2.46
N GLN A 194 9.32 -9.67 1.87
CA GLN A 194 10.30 -8.88 2.61
C GLN A 194 9.65 -7.73 3.40
N GLU A 195 8.66 -7.07 2.79
CA GLU A 195 7.89 -6.02 3.45
C GLU A 195 7.02 -6.57 4.60
N GLU A 196 6.42 -7.75 4.42
CA GLU A 196 5.73 -8.45 5.51
C GLU A 196 6.68 -8.79 6.67
N ASP A 197 7.89 -9.31 6.40
CA ASP A 197 8.88 -9.59 7.44
C ASP A 197 9.30 -8.32 8.20
N ARG A 198 9.48 -7.21 7.47
CA ARG A 198 9.79 -5.91 8.05
C ARG A 198 8.65 -5.43 8.95
N ARG A 199 7.40 -5.54 8.50
CA ARG A 199 6.20 -5.19 9.28
C ARG A 199 6.05 -6.08 10.51
N ALA A 200 6.34 -7.37 10.41
CA ALA A 200 6.31 -8.30 11.54
C ALA A 200 7.30 -7.88 12.64
N LYS A 201 8.52 -7.49 12.27
CA LYS A 201 9.52 -6.94 13.21
C LYS A 201 9.03 -5.67 13.88
N LEU A 202 8.43 -4.74 13.12
CA LEU A 202 7.87 -3.51 13.68
C LEU A 202 6.66 -3.75 14.59
N ARG A 203 5.82 -4.76 14.30
CA ARG A 203 4.72 -5.18 15.18
C ARG A 203 5.25 -5.72 16.50
N ALA A 204 6.26 -6.59 16.45
CA ALA A 204 6.91 -7.13 17.64
C ALA A 204 7.53 -6.04 18.52
N ALA A 205 8.04 -4.96 17.91
CA ALA A 205 8.56 -3.79 18.61
C ALA A 205 7.48 -2.78 19.08
N GLY A 206 6.19 -3.04 18.83
CA GLY A 206 5.09 -2.11 19.14
C GLY A 206 5.07 -0.84 18.28
N GLN A 207 5.91 -0.76 17.25
CA GLN A 207 6.08 0.40 16.37
C GLN A 207 5.14 0.37 15.15
N TRP A 208 4.40 -0.73 14.97
CA TRP A 208 3.43 -0.91 13.90
C TRP A 208 2.17 -1.61 14.42
N LYS A 209 1.00 -1.06 14.09
CA LYS A 209 -0.31 -1.64 14.37
C LYS A 209 -1.06 -2.08 13.10
N GLY A 210 -0.43 -2.03 11.93
CA GLY A 210 -1.07 -2.39 10.66
C GLY A 210 -1.12 -3.91 10.41
N LEU A 211 -1.87 -4.33 9.40
CA LEU A 211 -2.16 -5.74 9.07
C LEU A 211 -0.91 -6.64 8.90
N PRO A 212 -1.01 -7.93 9.25
CA PRO A 212 0.11 -8.88 9.20
C PRO A 212 0.34 -9.50 7.82
N SER A 213 -0.69 -9.62 6.97
CA SER A 213 -0.57 -10.20 5.63
C SER A 213 -1.05 -9.23 4.55
N VAL A 214 -0.28 -9.19 3.47
CA VAL A 214 -0.47 -8.35 2.29
C VAL A 214 -0.66 -9.23 1.05
N LEU A 215 -0.07 -10.44 1.02
CA LEU A 215 -0.18 -11.37 -0.11
C LEU A 215 -1.24 -12.46 0.12
N PHE A 216 -2.12 -12.61 -0.86
CA PHE A 216 -3.23 -13.59 -0.89
C PHE A 216 -3.18 -14.42 -2.18
N PRO A 217 -2.40 -15.51 -2.23
CA PRO A 217 -2.33 -16.39 -3.40
C PRO A 217 -3.60 -17.21 -3.60
N VAL A 218 -4.07 -17.31 -4.84
CA VAL A 218 -5.21 -18.12 -5.28
C VAL A 218 -4.75 -18.97 -6.45
N THR A 219 -4.84 -20.29 -6.35
CA THR A 219 -4.36 -21.18 -7.40
C THR A 219 -5.48 -21.49 -8.38
N ILE A 220 -5.23 -21.40 -9.68
CA ILE A 220 -6.20 -21.80 -10.73
C ILE A 220 -5.77 -23.05 -11.49
N ASP A 221 -4.53 -23.48 -11.28
CA ASP A 221 -3.97 -24.77 -11.65
C ASP A 221 -3.22 -25.37 -10.44
N ASP A 222 -2.65 -26.55 -10.61
CA ASP A 222 -1.89 -27.28 -9.59
C ASP A 222 -0.37 -27.04 -9.68
N TYR A 223 0.10 -26.13 -10.56
CA TYR A 223 1.52 -25.93 -10.83
C TYR A 223 2.33 -25.64 -9.57
N ILE A 224 1.84 -24.76 -8.69
CA ILE A 224 2.55 -24.41 -7.45
C ILE A 224 2.78 -25.62 -6.52
N PHE A 225 1.92 -26.65 -6.62
CA PHE A 225 1.99 -27.87 -5.80
C PHE A 225 2.77 -29.00 -6.46
N ARG A 226 2.99 -28.96 -7.77
CA ARG A 226 3.65 -30.05 -8.51
C ARG A 226 5.14 -30.14 -8.21
N GLU A 227 5.62 -31.37 -8.20
CA GLU A 227 7.04 -31.74 -8.13
C GLU A 227 7.39 -32.60 -9.35
N ASP A 228 8.54 -32.35 -9.93
CA ASP A 228 9.12 -33.13 -11.03
C ASP A 228 10.45 -33.72 -10.55
N ASN A 229 10.55 -35.06 -10.55
CA ASN A 229 11.70 -35.81 -10.05
C ASN A 229 12.14 -35.42 -8.62
N GLY A 230 11.18 -35.11 -7.74
CA GLY A 230 11.44 -34.70 -6.35
C GLY A 230 11.89 -33.25 -6.19
N LEU A 231 11.89 -32.46 -7.27
CA LEU A 231 12.14 -31.01 -7.24
C LEU A 231 10.84 -30.24 -7.50
N PRO A 232 10.60 -29.11 -6.81
CA PRO A 232 9.42 -28.31 -7.07
C PRO A 232 9.45 -27.72 -8.47
N THR A 233 8.33 -27.81 -9.18
CA THR A 233 8.21 -27.27 -10.55
C THR A 233 8.32 -25.74 -10.59
N TRP A 234 7.87 -25.06 -9.53
CA TRP A 234 8.17 -23.65 -9.29
C TRP A 234 9.28 -23.53 -8.24
N ASN A 235 10.49 -23.15 -8.68
CA ASN A 235 11.66 -23.06 -7.83
C ASN A 235 11.87 -21.64 -7.29
N HIS A 236 11.17 -21.30 -6.20
CA HIS A 236 11.31 -20.02 -5.51
C HIS A 236 11.87 -20.20 -4.08
N PRO A 237 12.84 -19.37 -3.63
CA PRO A 237 13.45 -19.50 -2.30
C PRO A 237 12.43 -19.49 -1.15
N ARG A 238 11.35 -18.71 -1.32
CA ARG A 238 10.26 -18.56 -0.35
C ARG A 238 8.99 -19.34 -0.72
N ARG A 239 9.09 -20.41 -1.54
CA ARG A 239 7.94 -21.23 -1.95
C ARG A 239 7.09 -21.68 -0.77
N ALA A 240 7.72 -22.14 0.32
CA ALA A 240 7.01 -22.61 1.51
C ALA A 240 6.16 -21.52 2.17
N ASP A 241 6.62 -20.26 2.17
CA ASP A 241 5.88 -19.14 2.74
C ASP A 241 4.64 -18.82 1.90
N VAL A 242 4.78 -18.83 0.57
CA VAL A 242 3.66 -18.61 -0.36
C VAL A 242 2.63 -19.73 -0.26
N LEU A 243 3.06 -20.99 -0.18
CA LEU A 243 2.17 -22.15 -0.03
C LEU A 243 1.33 -22.07 1.25
N ARG A 244 1.91 -21.64 2.37
CA ARG A 244 1.17 -21.45 3.64
C ARG A 244 0.11 -20.35 3.56
N LYS A 245 0.28 -19.39 2.65
CA LYS A 245 -0.64 -18.26 2.45
C LYS A 245 -1.74 -18.54 1.44
N VAL A 246 -1.69 -19.65 0.68
CA VAL A 246 -2.70 -19.96 -0.35
C VAL A 246 -4.10 -19.92 0.25
N VAL A 247 -4.90 -18.97 -0.22
CA VAL A 247 -6.25 -18.72 0.30
C VAL A 247 -7.21 -19.78 -0.20
N GLY A 248 -7.09 -20.17 -1.47
CA GLY A 248 -8.01 -21.11 -2.09
C GLY A 248 -7.49 -21.73 -3.37
N ASN A 249 -8.03 -22.91 -3.67
CA ASN A 249 -7.78 -23.67 -4.88
C ASN A 249 -9.00 -23.60 -5.81
N ALA A 250 -8.87 -22.78 -6.85
CA ALA A 250 -9.87 -22.52 -7.88
C ALA A 250 -9.67 -23.39 -9.14
N ILE A 251 -9.00 -24.54 -9.05
CA ILE A 251 -8.94 -25.49 -10.17
C ILE A 251 -10.36 -25.92 -10.55
N GLY A 252 -10.71 -25.80 -11.83
CA GLY A 252 -12.06 -26.11 -12.34
C GLY A 252 -13.12 -25.06 -11.99
N TRP A 253 -12.72 -23.82 -11.74
CA TRP A 253 -13.63 -22.72 -11.35
C TRP A 253 -14.72 -22.40 -12.39
N LYS A 254 -14.56 -22.82 -13.66
CA LYS A 254 -15.58 -22.61 -14.70
C LYS A 254 -16.71 -23.62 -14.58
N GLU A 255 -16.40 -24.81 -14.08
CA GLU A 255 -17.32 -25.93 -13.97
C GLU A 255 -17.96 -26.02 -12.56
N ASP A 256 -17.25 -25.56 -11.53
CA ASP A 256 -17.67 -25.64 -10.13
C ASP A 256 -17.87 -24.24 -9.51
N GLU A 257 -19.08 -23.71 -9.70
CA GLU A 257 -19.50 -22.40 -9.19
C GLU A 257 -19.46 -22.31 -7.66
N ALA A 258 -19.79 -23.41 -6.97
CA ALA A 258 -19.82 -23.45 -5.51
C ALA A 258 -18.41 -23.32 -4.93
N ARG A 259 -17.42 -23.99 -5.55
CA ARG A 259 -16.01 -23.84 -5.20
C ARG A 259 -15.51 -22.42 -5.41
N TYR A 260 -15.84 -21.81 -6.55
CA TYR A 260 -15.47 -20.41 -6.81
C TYR A 260 -16.03 -19.47 -5.73
N ARG A 261 -17.32 -19.58 -5.41
CA ARG A 261 -17.96 -18.72 -4.39
C ARG A 261 -17.33 -18.87 -3.02
N LYS A 262 -17.00 -20.09 -2.60
CA LYS A 262 -16.31 -20.33 -1.32
C LYS A 262 -14.96 -19.62 -1.25
N ILE A 263 -14.23 -19.58 -2.35
CA ILE A 263 -12.93 -18.89 -2.44
C ILE A 263 -13.14 -17.37 -2.41
N LEU A 264 -14.12 -16.88 -3.17
CA LEU A 264 -14.47 -15.46 -3.20
C LEU A 264 -14.86 -14.95 -1.81
N GLU A 265 -15.72 -15.66 -1.09
CA GLU A 265 -16.13 -15.30 0.28
C GLU A 265 -14.94 -15.24 1.24
N LYS A 266 -14.05 -16.24 1.16
CA LYS A 266 -12.83 -16.27 1.97
C LYS A 266 -11.90 -15.10 1.64
N LEU A 267 -11.69 -14.81 0.35
CA LEU A 267 -10.91 -13.64 -0.07
C LEU A 267 -11.54 -12.34 0.41
N ILE A 268 -12.86 -12.15 0.26
CA ILE A 268 -13.54 -10.94 0.73
C ILE A 268 -13.37 -10.76 2.24
N ALA A 269 -13.51 -11.84 3.02
CA ALA A 269 -13.26 -11.80 4.46
C ALA A 269 -11.80 -11.40 4.73
N ASP A 270 -10.85 -12.12 4.14
CA ASP A 270 -9.41 -11.88 4.28
C ASP A 270 -8.96 -10.50 3.78
N LEU A 271 -9.70 -9.88 2.85
CA LEU A 271 -9.49 -8.54 2.31
C LEU A 271 -10.21 -7.44 3.11
N ARG A 272 -11.12 -7.78 4.02
CA ARG A 272 -11.82 -6.82 4.89
C ARG A 272 -11.27 -6.77 6.32
N ILE A 273 -10.57 -7.81 6.78
CA ILE A 273 -9.92 -7.83 8.12
C ILE A 273 -9.14 -6.53 8.32
N GLY A 274 -9.49 -5.76 9.35
CA GLY A 274 -8.85 -4.48 9.66
C GLY A 274 -7.56 -4.65 10.46
N PRO A 275 -6.71 -3.63 10.57
CA PRO A 275 -5.52 -3.67 11.41
C PRO A 275 -5.81 -3.93 12.91
N GLU A 276 -7.07 -3.83 13.35
CA GLU A 276 -7.52 -4.01 14.74
C GLU A 276 -8.14 -5.39 15.05
N ASP A 277 -8.37 -6.25 14.04
CA ASP A 277 -8.85 -7.63 14.19
C ASP A 277 -7.68 -8.64 14.31
#